data_AF-Q97ZN3-F1
#
_entry.id   AF-Q97ZN3-F1
#
_cell.length_a   1.000
_cell.length_b   1.000
_cell.length_c   1.000
_cell.angle_alpha   90.00
_cell.angle_beta   90.00
_cell.angle_gamma   90.00
#
_symmetry.space_group_name_H-M   'P 1'
#
loop_
_entity.id
_entity.type
_entity.pdbx_description
1 polymer ?
#
loop_
_entity_poly.entity_id
_entity_poly.type
_entity_poly.pdbx_seq_one_letter_code
_entity_poly.pdbx_strand_id
1 'polypeptide(L)'
;MHLGHSLERTDRTWEGDPFKKFDFYIPKYNLYLDVTGTSFTKSESIKRAHMLQLRGAIIAILGIKVSVAEILAAKGYRTAFANVAEREGEIRFMPYSRLKVLEKNGRAIIAQPEEIEFAKGERTYILTRWTDWLKPNQFLRWLKLK
;
A
#
# COMPACT_ATOMS: atom_id res chain seq x y z
N MET A 1 1.22 -22.71 -50.17
CA MET A 1 2.01 -23.22 -49.02
C MET A 1 3.25 -22.34 -48.93
N HIS A 2 3.56 -21.54 -47.91
CA HIS A 2 3.15 -21.46 -46.50
C HIS A 2 3.08 -19.97 -46.09
N LEU A 3 2.11 -19.64 -45.24
CA LEU A 3 2.01 -18.39 -44.48
C LEU A 3 3.09 -18.35 -43.39
N GLY A 4 3.51 -17.15 -42.97
CA GLY A 4 4.50 -17.01 -41.89
C GLY A 4 4.58 -15.63 -41.25
N HIS A 5 3.42 -15.05 -40.94
CA HIS A 5 3.15 -14.05 -39.89
C HIS A 5 4.23 -13.00 -39.51
N SER A 6 3.96 -11.80 -40.02
CA SER A 6 4.02 -10.50 -39.33
C SER A 6 4.00 -10.57 -37.79
N LEU A 7 5.06 -10.04 -37.19
CA LEU A 7 5.07 -9.12 -36.04
C LEU A 7 3.80 -9.12 -35.16
N GLU A 8 3.75 -9.97 -34.14
CA GLU A 8 3.11 -9.63 -32.86
C GLU A 8 3.83 -10.36 -31.74
N ARG A 9 5.01 -9.86 -31.36
CA ARG A 9 5.59 -10.18 -30.06
C ARG A 9 4.94 -9.24 -29.03
N THR A 10 3.67 -9.48 -28.71
CA THR A 10 3.08 -8.89 -27.50
C THR A 10 3.75 -9.55 -26.31
N ASP A 11 4.77 -8.88 -25.76
CA ASP A 11 5.18 -9.10 -24.38
C ASP A 11 4.00 -8.69 -23.50
N ARG A 12 3.05 -9.62 -23.30
CA ARG A 12 2.00 -9.54 -22.28
C ARG A 12 2.64 -9.75 -20.91
N THR A 13 3.61 -8.91 -20.55
CA THR A 13 4.11 -8.90 -19.19
C THR A 13 3.00 -8.32 -18.31
N TRP A 14 2.56 -9.12 -17.35
CA TRP A 14 1.67 -8.76 -16.24
C TRP A 14 2.21 -7.59 -15.40
N GLU A 15 3.40 -7.11 -15.73
CA GLU A 15 4.14 -6.06 -15.07
C GLU A 15 3.47 -4.68 -15.20
N GLY A 16 2.69 -4.43 -16.25
CA GLY A 16 2.08 -3.11 -16.49
C GLY A 16 0.60 -2.94 -16.12
N ASP A 17 -0.14 -4.02 -15.83
CA ASP A 17 -1.59 -3.93 -15.59
C ASP A 17 -1.90 -3.51 -14.14
N PRO A 18 -2.41 -2.29 -13.89
CA PRO A 18 -2.67 -1.80 -12.54
C PRO A 18 -3.74 -2.61 -11.79
N PHE A 19 -4.67 -3.24 -12.50
CA PHE A 19 -5.77 -4.01 -11.90
C PHE A 19 -5.33 -5.34 -11.30
N LYS A 20 -4.09 -5.76 -11.56
CA LYS A 20 -3.51 -7.02 -11.09
C LYS A 20 -2.41 -6.84 -10.05
N LYS A 21 -2.24 -5.61 -9.56
CA LYS A 21 -1.18 -5.25 -8.61
C LYS A 21 -1.63 -5.27 -7.15
N PHE A 22 -2.91 -5.40 -6.88
CA PHE A 22 -3.46 -5.50 -5.53
C PHE A 22 -3.85 -6.95 -5.25
N ASP A 23 -3.73 -7.38 -4.00
CA ASP A 23 -4.00 -8.77 -3.61
C ASP A 23 -5.48 -9.16 -3.76
N PHE A 24 -6.38 -8.20 -3.51
CA PHE A 24 -7.82 -8.44 -3.59
C PHE A 24 -8.57 -7.34 -4.33
N TYR A 25 -9.63 -7.76 -5.02
CA TYR A 25 -10.71 -6.88 -5.49
C TYR A 25 -12.02 -7.30 -4.83
N ILE A 26 -12.73 -6.34 -4.24
CA ILE A 26 -14.02 -6.54 -3.55
C ILE A 26 -15.09 -5.76 -4.32
N PRO A 27 -15.84 -6.43 -5.24
CA PRO A 27 -16.75 -5.75 -6.17
C PRO A 27 -17.84 -4.93 -5.48
N LYS A 28 -18.39 -5.43 -4.37
CA LYS A 28 -19.46 -4.77 -3.60
C LYS A 28 -19.13 -3.33 -3.21
N TYR A 29 -17.84 -3.03 -3.02
CA TYR A 29 -17.37 -1.70 -2.61
C TYR A 29 -16.54 -1.00 -3.68
N ASN A 30 -16.47 -1.56 -4.90
CA ASN A 30 -15.55 -1.11 -5.94
C ASN A 30 -14.11 -0.91 -5.42
N LEU A 31 -13.63 -1.85 -4.61
CA LEU A 31 -12.45 -1.68 -3.76
C LEU A 31 -11.33 -2.63 -4.16
N TYR A 32 -10.13 -2.10 -4.38
CA TYR A 32 -8.89 -2.87 -4.35
C TYR A 32 -8.23 -2.78 -2.98
N LEU A 33 -7.81 -3.93 -2.44
CA LEU A 33 -7.19 -4.05 -1.12
C LEU A 33 -5.84 -4.76 -1.25
N ASP A 34 -4.79 -4.11 -0.76
CA ASP A 34 -3.43 -4.63 -0.73
C ASP A 34 -3.07 -5.00 0.71
N VAL A 35 -2.58 -6.21 0.94
CA VAL A 35 -2.16 -6.66 2.27
C VAL A 35 -0.68 -6.37 2.43
N THR A 36 -0.39 -5.35 3.22
CA THR A 36 0.97 -5.03 3.66
C THR A 36 1.27 -5.80 4.95
N GLY A 37 2.18 -6.77 4.89
CA GLY A 37 2.70 -7.42 6.09
C GLY A 37 3.91 -6.67 6.64
N THR A 38 4.04 -6.61 7.97
CA THR A 38 5.34 -6.43 8.60
C THR A 38 5.59 -7.66 9.46
N SER A 39 6.67 -8.41 9.20
CA SER A 39 7.13 -9.48 10.11
C SER A 39 7.58 -8.96 11.49
N PHE A 40 7.59 -7.64 11.63
CA PHE A 40 8.06 -6.90 12.79
C PHE A 40 6.93 -6.71 13.80
N THR A 41 7.26 -6.92 15.07
CA THR A 41 6.50 -6.45 16.21
C THR A 41 6.45 -4.92 16.24
N LYS A 42 5.47 -4.40 16.97
CA LYS A 42 5.38 -2.97 17.30
C LYS A 42 6.67 -2.42 17.93
N SER A 43 7.34 -3.21 18.76
CA SER A 43 8.61 -2.84 19.41
C SER A 43 9.77 -2.73 18.41
N GLU A 44 9.87 -3.66 17.47
CA GLU A 44 10.87 -3.59 16.37
C GLU A 44 10.59 -2.42 15.43
N SER A 45 9.31 -2.16 15.15
CA SER A 45 8.88 -1.00 14.39
C SER A 45 9.23 0.34 15.10
N ILE A 46 9.03 0.43 16.42
CA ILE A 46 9.44 1.61 17.22
C ILE A 46 10.95 1.83 17.18
N LYS A 47 11.76 0.76 17.28
CA LYS A 47 13.22 0.86 17.17
C LYS A 47 13.64 1.45 15.83
N ARG A 48 13.01 1.01 14.73
CA ARG A 48 13.24 1.55 13.39
C ARG A 48 12.77 2.99 13.25
N ALA A 49 11.61 3.31 13.78
CA ALA A 49 11.11 4.68 13.83
C ALA A 49 12.09 5.61 14.56
N HIS A 50 12.69 5.17 15.66
CA HIS A 50 13.70 5.93 16.40
C HIS A 50 14.95 6.26 15.56
N MET A 51 15.43 5.33 14.72
CA MET A 51 16.55 5.59 13.80
C MET A 51 16.24 6.72 12.80
N LEU A 52 14.96 6.96 12.54
CA LEU A 52 14.44 7.96 11.61
C LEU A 52 13.93 9.21 12.34
N GLN A 53 14.19 9.32 13.65
CA GLN A 53 13.67 10.38 14.51
C GLN A 53 12.12 10.45 14.56
N LEU A 54 11.45 9.34 14.24
CA LEU A 54 10.01 9.19 14.29
C LEU A 54 9.55 8.60 15.62
N ARG A 55 8.41 9.08 16.12
CA ARG A 55 7.82 8.60 17.38
C ARG A 55 6.74 7.55 17.14
N GLY A 56 6.85 6.43 17.86
CA GLY A 56 5.86 5.35 17.85
C GLY A 56 6.10 4.31 16.77
N ALA A 57 5.18 3.36 16.63
CA ALA A 57 5.28 2.33 15.60
C ALA A 57 4.90 2.90 14.23
N ILE A 58 5.67 2.52 13.21
CA ILE A 58 5.46 2.88 11.81
C ILE A 58 5.03 1.66 11.00
N ILE A 59 4.30 1.92 9.92
CA ILE A 59 3.92 0.95 8.89
C ILE A 59 4.42 1.51 7.56
N ALA A 60 5.11 0.66 6.80
CA ALA A 60 5.62 0.98 5.49
C ALA A 60 4.65 0.49 4.41
N ILE A 61 4.37 1.34 3.43
CA ILE A 61 3.62 1.01 2.22
C ILE A 61 4.57 1.16 1.04
N LEU A 62 4.57 0.20 0.11
CA LEU A 62 5.39 0.29 -1.09
C LEU A 62 4.97 1.48 -1.95
N GLY A 63 5.93 2.32 -2.35
CA GLY A 63 5.68 3.49 -3.18
C GLY A 63 4.98 3.12 -4.50
N ILE A 64 5.39 2.00 -5.13
CA ILE A 64 4.74 1.51 -6.35
C ILE A 64 3.26 1.16 -6.15
N LYS A 65 2.88 0.60 -4.99
CA LYS A 65 1.48 0.29 -4.68
C LYS A 65 0.66 1.57 -4.49
N VAL A 66 1.28 2.63 -3.98
CA VAL A 66 0.66 3.97 -3.85
C VAL A 66 0.44 4.60 -5.23
N SER A 67 1.42 4.51 -6.14
CA SER A 67 1.25 4.99 -7.52
C SER A 67 0.15 4.23 -8.26
N VAL A 68 0.06 2.91 -8.08
CA VAL A 68 -1.06 2.14 -8.65
C VAL A 68 -2.40 2.54 -8.01
N ALA A 69 -2.43 2.78 -6.70
CA ALA A 69 -3.62 3.23 -6.00
C ALA A 69 -4.17 4.55 -6.57
N GLU A 70 -3.28 5.47 -6.94
CA GLU A 70 -3.62 6.73 -7.62
C GLU A 70 -4.27 6.50 -8.99
N ILE A 71 -3.67 5.65 -9.83
CA ILE A 71 -4.20 5.31 -11.16
C ILE A 71 -5.61 4.71 -11.03
N LEU A 72 -5.81 3.80 -10.08
CA LEU A 72 -7.11 3.17 -9.84
C LEU A 72 -8.13 4.18 -9.29
N ALA A 73 -7.72 5.08 -8.39
CA ALA A 73 -8.56 6.14 -7.87
C ALA A 73 -9.04 7.11 -8.97
N ALA A 74 -8.16 7.50 -9.89
CA ALA A 74 -8.50 8.33 -11.05
C ALA A 74 -9.52 7.65 -11.98
N LYS A 75 -9.59 6.31 -11.96
CA LYS A 75 -10.58 5.50 -12.70
C LYS A 75 -11.88 5.24 -11.91
N GLY A 76 -12.05 5.86 -10.74
CA GLY A 76 -13.25 5.72 -9.91
C GLY A 76 -13.26 4.52 -8.96
N TYR A 77 -12.14 3.80 -8.85
CA TYR A 77 -12.01 2.69 -7.89
C TYR A 77 -11.56 3.19 -6.53
N ARG A 78 -12.04 2.53 -5.48
CA ARG A 78 -11.53 2.72 -4.13
C ARG A 78 -10.30 1.86 -3.95
N THR A 79 -9.34 2.35 -3.19
CA THR A 79 -8.11 1.61 -2.89
C THR A 79 -7.77 1.76 -1.40
N ALA A 80 -7.29 0.68 -0.79
CA ALA A 80 -6.84 0.67 0.59
C ALA A 80 -5.70 -0.33 0.80
N PHE A 81 -4.89 -0.05 1.81
CA PHE A 81 -3.85 -0.95 2.31
C PHE A 81 -4.32 -1.56 3.63
N ALA A 82 -4.09 -2.84 3.84
CA ALA A 82 -4.39 -3.58 5.06
C ALA A 82 -3.09 -4.03 5.71
N ASN A 83 -2.86 -3.62 6.94
CA ASN A 83 -1.76 -4.14 7.72
C ASN A 83 -2.26 -5.22 8.67
N VAL A 84 -1.62 -6.39 8.61
CA VAL A 84 -1.85 -7.51 9.53
C VAL A 84 -0.65 -7.55 10.49
N ALA A 85 -0.88 -7.15 11.73
CA ALA A 85 0.11 -7.27 12.79
C ALA A 85 -0.16 -8.56 13.57
N GLU A 86 0.42 -9.64 13.07
CA GLU A 86 0.17 -11.00 13.56
C GLU A 86 0.47 -11.16 15.05
N ARG A 87 1.56 -10.54 15.54
CA ARG A 87 1.98 -10.67 16.95
C ARG A 87 1.04 -9.94 17.91
N GLU A 88 0.40 -8.88 17.44
CA GLU A 88 -0.54 -8.05 18.19
C GLU A 88 -1.99 -8.51 18.01
N GLY A 89 -2.26 -9.42 17.07
CA GLY A 89 -3.62 -9.86 16.74
C GLY A 89 -4.49 -8.72 16.19
N GLU A 90 -3.89 -7.67 15.62
CA GLU A 90 -4.60 -6.49 15.11
C GLU A 90 -4.52 -6.40 13.58
N ILE A 91 -5.64 -6.01 12.97
CA ILE A 91 -5.68 -5.61 11.56
C ILE A 91 -6.06 -4.14 11.49
N ARG A 92 -5.34 -3.37 10.67
CA ARG A 92 -5.63 -1.96 10.43
C ARG A 92 -5.65 -1.62 8.95
N PHE A 93 -6.31 -0.53 8.60
CA PHE A 93 -6.54 -0.14 7.21
C PHE A 93 -6.13 1.30 6.93
N MET A 94 -5.51 1.54 5.79
CA MET A 94 -5.21 2.86 5.26
C MET A 94 -5.88 3.04 3.91
N PRO A 95 -7.05 3.71 3.84
CA PRO A 95 -7.59 4.17 2.57
C PRO A 95 -6.61 5.10 1.84
N TYR A 96 -6.47 4.96 0.53
CA TYR A 96 -5.60 5.84 -0.27
C TYR A 96 -5.94 7.33 -0.09
N SER A 97 -7.23 7.68 -0.10
CA SER A 97 -7.66 9.07 0.12
C SER A 97 -7.22 9.62 1.48
N ARG A 98 -7.17 8.77 2.51
CA ARG A 98 -6.65 9.13 3.83
C ARG A 98 -5.14 9.29 3.80
N LEU A 99 -4.42 8.40 3.13
CA LEU A 99 -2.96 8.50 2.94
C LEU A 99 -2.59 9.84 2.31
N LYS A 100 -3.29 10.28 1.25
CA LYS A 100 -3.06 11.58 0.62
C LYS A 100 -3.26 12.77 1.56
N VAL A 101 -4.24 12.69 2.47
CA VAL A 101 -4.42 13.71 3.51
C VAL A 101 -3.25 13.72 4.50
N LEU A 102 -2.72 12.55 4.85
CA LEU A 102 -1.55 12.46 5.74
C LEU A 102 -0.29 13.00 5.07
N GLU A 103 -0.04 12.69 3.80
CA GLU A 103 1.06 13.23 3.01
C GLU A 103 1.00 14.76 2.94
N LYS A 104 -0.17 15.32 2.59
CA LYS A 104 -0.38 16.78 2.53
C LYS A 104 -0.07 17.48 3.87
N ASN A 105 -0.30 16.78 4.98
CA ASN A 105 -0.10 17.32 6.33
C ASN A 105 1.25 16.93 6.95
N GLY A 106 2.19 16.39 6.15
CA GLY A 106 3.53 15.99 6.63
C GLY A 106 3.54 14.85 7.64
N ARG A 107 2.48 14.02 7.67
CA ARG A 107 2.34 12.87 8.58
C ARG A 107 2.66 11.52 7.93
N ALA A 108 2.89 11.52 6.62
CA ALA A 108 3.41 10.40 5.88
C ALA A 108 4.75 10.83 5.26
N ILE A 109 5.79 10.01 5.43
CA ILE A 109 7.16 10.34 5.06
C ILE A 109 7.61 9.37 3.97
N ILE A 110 8.17 9.90 2.89
CA ILE A 110 8.78 9.08 1.85
C ILE A 110 10.17 8.72 2.33
N ALA A 111 10.43 7.44 2.50
CA ALA A 111 11.75 6.90 2.79
C ALA A 111 12.35 6.34 1.52
N GLN A 112 13.58 6.77 1.24
CA GLN A 112 14.38 6.24 0.15
C GLN A 112 15.00 4.89 0.56
N PRO A 113 15.36 4.03 -0.41
CA PRO A 113 15.95 2.71 -0.13
C PRO A 113 17.21 2.79 0.73
N GLU A 114 18.00 3.85 0.56
CA GLU A 114 19.25 4.07 1.30
C GLU A 114 19.01 4.44 2.76
N GLU A 115 17.81 4.93 3.10
CA GLU A 115 17.44 5.32 4.46
C GLU A 115 16.84 4.15 5.23
N ILE A 116 16.10 3.25 4.55
CA ILE A 116 15.46 2.09 5.17
C ILE A 116 15.29 0.93 4.22
N GLU A 117 15.88 -0.20 4.58
CA GLU A 117 15.62 -1.49 3.93
C GLU A 117 14.51 -2.25 4.69
N PHE A 118 13.27 -2.21 4.18
CA PHE A 118 12.20 -3.11 4.64
C PHE A 118 12.24 -4.45 3.88
N ALA A 119 12.57 -4.43 2.59
CA ALA A 119 12.91 -5.60 1.77
C ALA A 119 13.99 -5.22 0.74
N LYS A 120 14.88 -6.16 0.42
CA LYS A 120 15.97 -5.96 -0.54
C LYS A 120 15.41 -5.71 -1.95
N GLY A 121 15.80 -4.61 -2.60
CA GLY A 121 15.50 -4.32 -4.01
C GLY A 121 14.28 -3.43 -4.29
N GLU A 122 13.62 -2.89 -3.26
CA GLU A 122 12.45 -2.01 -3.43
C GLU A 122 12.84 -0.52 -3.39
N ARG A 123 12.23 0.28 -4.28
CA ARG A 123 12.72 1.62 -4.66
C ARG A 123 12.26 2.78 -3.78
N THR A 124 11.14 2.67 -3.06
CA THR A 124 10.66 3.72 -2.14
C THR A 124 9.58 3.15 -1.22
N TYR A 125 9.53 3.63 0.02
CA TYR A 125 8.45 3.35 0.95
C TYR A 125 7.80 4.63 1.44
N ILE A 126 6.49 4.57 1.69
CA ILE A 126 5.77 5.60 2.42
C ILE A 126 5.56 5.10 3.84
N LEU A 127 6.17 5.79 4.79
CA LEU A 127 6.05 5.51 6.21
C LEU A 127 4.91 6.30 6.80
N THR A 128 4.08 5.62 7.57
CA THR A 128 2.97 6.21 8.31
C THR A 128 2.96 5.69 9.72
N ARG A 129 2.41 6.46 10.67
CA ARG A 129 2.27 5.98 12.05
C ARG A 129 1.14 4.97 12.16
N TRP A 130 1.33 3.95 12.98
CA TRP A 130 0.33 2.94 13.33
C TRP A 130 -1.02 3.54 13.76
N THR A 131 -0.97 4.63 14.53
CA THR A 131 -2.16 5.34 15.04
C THR A 131 -2.98 6.03 13.96
N ASP A 132 -2.39 6.24 12.78
CA ASP A 132 -3.04 6.95 11.68
C ASP A 132 -3.92 6.00 10.86
N TRP A 133 -3.73 4.69 11.01
CA TRP A 133 -4.51 3.64 10.36
C TRP A 133 -5.83 3.38 11.08
N LEU A 134 -6.87 3.12 10.29
CA LEU A 134 -8.22 2.86 10.75
C LEU A 134 -8.31 1.46 11.36
N LYS A 135 -9.00 1.37 12.50
CA LYS A 135 -9.49 0.09 13.03
C LYS A 135 -10.59 -0.48 12.12
N PRO A 136 -10.91 -1.79 12.19
CA PRO A 136 -11.91 -2.42 11.33
C PRO A 136 -13.27 -1.70 11.34
N ASN A 137 -13.76 -1.29 12.51
CA ASN A 137 -15.02 -0.55 12.64
C ASN A 137 -15.02 0.82 11.94
N GLN A 138 -13.88 1.53 11.97
CA GLN A 138 -13.70 2.81 11.29
C GLN A 138 -13.58 2.62 9.77
N PHE A 139 -12.90 1.56 9.34
CA PHE A 139 -12.80 1.19 7.93
C PHE A 139 -14.18 0.83 7.35
N LEU A 140 -14.98 0.04 8.07
CA LEU A 140 -16.36 -0.27 7.68
C LEU A 140 -17.23 0.99 7.55
N ARG A 141 -17.04 1.99 8.42
CA ARG A 141 -17.72 3.29 8.28
C ARG A 141 -17.25 4.03 7.03
N TRP A 142 -15.94 4.05 6.77
CA TRP A 142 -15.40 4.63 5.54
C TRP A 142 -15.98 3.95 4.30
N LEU A 143 -16.15 2.63 4.28
CA LEU A 143 -16.78 1.88 3.19
C LEU A 143 -18.21 2.33 2.88
N LYS A 144 -18.93 2.86 3.86
CA LYS A 144 -20.31 3.33 3.71
C LYS A 144 -20.43 4.78 3.23
N LEU A 145 -19.34 5.55 3.23
CA LEU A 145 -19.33 6.89 2.65
C LEU A 145 -19.48 6.73 1.13
N LYS A 146 -20.50 7.39 0.57
CA LYS A 146 -20.75 7.46 -0.87
C LYS A 146 -19.81 8.46 -1.52
#